data_AF-A0A960W3D7-F1
#
_entry.id   AF-A0A960W3D7-F1
#
_cell.length_a   1.000
_cell.length_b   1.000
_cell.length_c   1.000
_cell.angle_alpha   90.00
_cell.angle_beta   90.00
_cell.angle_gamma   90.00
#
_symmetry.space_group_name_H-M   'P 1'
#
loop_
_entity.id
_entity.type
_entity.pdbx_description
1 polymer ?
#
loop_
_entity_poly.entity_id
_entity_poly.type
_entity_poly.pdbx_seq_one_letter_code
_entity_poly.pdbx_strand_id
1 'polypeptide(L)'
;KIIGVSNFNHMQLTTLLEKAKIKPMVVQNRCFARTGWDKLVRDICKQHSILYEGFSLLTANPFVLEASEVVKMAKELNKTPEQIVFSFSIQIGMFPLTGTTSKKHLTQDLEAINLKLSQEQLNLVEYIYKTLKS
;
A
#
# COMPACT_ATOMS: atom_id res chain seq x y z
N LYS A 1 10.50 1.20 -23.26
CA LYS A 1 11.51 0.84 -22.23
C LYS A 1 11.20 1.68 -21.00
N ILE A 2 10.95 1.05 -19.84
CA ILE A 2 10.54 1.74 -18.61
C ILE A 2 11.74 1.79 -17.67
N ILE A 3 11.97 2.92 -17.00
CA ILE A 3 12.94 3.04 -15.91
C ILE A 3 12.22 3.44 -14.63
N GLY A 4 12.67 2.90 -13.50
CA GLY A 4 12.11 3.14 -12.19
C GLY A 4 13.18 3.15 -11.12
N VAL A 5 12.79 3.49 -9.90
CA VAL A 5 13.65 3.47 -8.72
C VAL A 5 13.00 2.66 -7.60
N SER A 6 13.81 2.21 -6.65
CA SER A 6 13.32 1.43 -5.51
C SER A 6 13.96 1.87 -4.21
N ASN A 7 13.18 1.84 -3.12
CA ASN A 7 13.57 2.26 -1.77
C ASN A 7 13.94 3.75 -1.68
N PHE A 8 13.16 4.60 -2.33
CA PHE A 8 13.34 6.06 -2.30
C PHE A 8 12.38 6.69 -1.29
N ASN A 9 12.90 7.51 -0.38
CA ASN A 9 12.07 8.39 0.42
C ASN A 9 11.65 9.64 -0.38
N HIS A 10 10.73 10.43 0.19
CA HIS A 10 10.17 11.60 -0.48
C HIS A 10 11.23 12.64 -0.86
N MET A 11 12.23 12.90 -0.01
CA MET A 11 13.31 13.84 -0.31
C MET A 11 14.17 13.37 -1.48
N GLN A 12 14.57 12.09 -1.47
CA GLN A 12 15.36 11.49 -2.56
C GLN A 12 14.60 11.51 -3.88
N LEU A 13 13.30 11.19 -3.84
CA LEU A 13 12.44 11.22 -5.03
C LEU A 13 12.32 12.65 -5.58
N THR A 14 12.07 13.64 -4.73
CA THR A 14 12.02 15.06 -5.15
C THR A 14 13.33 15.48 -5.81
N THR A 15 14.48 15.22 -5.18
CA THR A 15 15.80 15.57 -5.76
C THR A 15 16.05 14.87 -7.10
N LEU A 16 15.65 13.61 -7.24
CA LEU A 16 15.74 12.90 -8.51
C LEU A 16 14.86 13.56 -9.58
N LEU A 17 13.62 13.91 -9.23
CA LEU A 17 12.68 14.55 -10.12
C LEU A 17 13.08 15.98 -10.49
N GLU A 18 13.91 16.66 -9.73
CA GLU A 18 14.48 17.95 -10.12
C GLU A 18 15.59 17.77 -11.17
N LYS A 19 16.47 16.78 -10.98
CA LYS A 19 17.73 16.65 -11.73
C LYS A 19 17.66 15.74 -12.96
N ALA A 20 16.79 14.74 -12.94
CA ALA A 20 16.79 13.70 -13.98
C ALA A 20 16.25 14.23 -15.31
N LYS A 21 16.98 14.00 -16.42
CA LYS A 21 16.48 14.28 -17.78
C LYS A 21 15.30 13.36 -18.15
N ILE A 22 15.40 12.08 -17.79
CA ILE A 22 14.34 11.07 -17.98
C ILE A 22 13.79 10.75 -16.59
N LYS A 23 12.51 11.05 -16.35
CA LYS A 23 11.87 10.80 -15.05
C LYS A 23 11.58 9.30 -14.88
N PRO A 24 11.67 8.76 -13.66
CA PRO A 24 11.20 7.40 -13.39
C PRO A 24 9.69 7.34 -13.64
N MET A 25 9.23 6.20 -14.16
CA MET A 25 7.79 5.94 -14.33
C MET A 25 7.24 5.06 -13.20
N VAL A 26 8.13 4.47 -12.40
CA VAL A 26 7.79 3.58 -11.28
C VAL A 26 8.67 3.89 -10.06
N VAL A 27 8.06 3.89 -8.89
CA VAL A 27 8.75 3.86 -7.58
C VAL A 27 8.29 2.62 -6.83
N GLN A 28 9.21 1.74 -6.47
CA GLN A 28 8.91 0.49 -5.78
C GLN A 28 9.50 0.48 -4.36
N ASN A 29 8.66 0.54 -3.33
CA ASN A 29 9.11 0.65 -1.94
C ASN A 29 8.55 -0.45 -1.04
N ARG A 30 9.34 -0.82 -0.03
CA ARG A 30 8.81 -1.57 1.12
C ARG A 30 7.91 -0.62 1.91
N CYS A 31 6.62 -0.91 1.97
CA CYS A 31 5.64 0.01 2.49
C CYS A 31 5.24 -0.36 3.93
N PHE A 32 5.37 0.60 4.85
CA PHE A 32 5.09 0.39 6.27
C PHE A 32 3.92 1.25 6.76
N ALA A 33 2.93 0.61 7.36
CA ALA A 33 1.78 1.26 7.98
C ALA A 33 2.20 2.21 9.12
N ARG A 34 3.21 1.81 9.91
CA ARG A 34 3.73 2.60 11.05
C ARG A 34 4.29 3.97 10.65
N THR A 35 4.63 4.16 9.38
CA THR A 35 5.10 5.43 8.80
C THR A 35 4.06 6.07 7.89
N GLY A 36 2.79 5.70 8.02
CA GLY A 36 1.69 6.26 7.23
C GLY A 36 1.71 5.81 5.77
N TRP A 37 2.08 4.55 5.52
CA TRP A 37 1.97 3.93 4.20
C TRP A 37 2.62 4.75 3.07
N ASP A 38 3.82 5.28 3.31
CA ASP A 38 4.58 6.09 2.36
C ASP A 38 3.79 7.25 1.73
N LYS A 39 2.82 7.83 2.47
CA LYS A 39 1.90 8.85 1.96
C LYS A 39 2.59 9.98 1.18
N LEU A 40 3.69 10.53 1.70
CA LEU A 40 4.43 11.60 1.01
C LEU A 40 5.04 11.14 -0.33
N VAL A 41 5.56 9.90 -0.40
CA VAL A 41 6.10 9.34 -1.64
C VAL A 41 4.96 9.10 -2.64
N ARG A 42 3.83 8.56 -2.18
CA ARG A 42 2.64 8.34 -3.01
C ARG A 42 2.06 9.64 -3.55
N ASP A 43 1.99 10.68 -2.74
CA ASP A 43 1.50 11.99 -3.17
C ASP A 43 2.38 12.57 -4.29
N ILE A 44 3.72 12.49 -4.15
CA ILE A 44 4.66 12.87 -5.21
C ILE A 44 4.45 12.00 -6.45
N CYS A 45 4.33 10.68 -6.29
CA CYS A 45 4.12 9.77 -7.42
C CYS A 45 2.84 10.13 -8.19
N LYS A 46 1.74 10.38 -7.49
CA LYS A 46 0.46 10.81 -8.06
C LYS A 46 0.58 12.13 -8.82
N GLN A 47 1.24 13.14 -8.24
CA GLN A 47 1.45 14.45 -8.87
C GLN A 47 2.26 14.35 -10.17
N HIS A 48 3.21 13.42 -10.24
CA HIS A 48 4.10 13.25 -11.38
C HIS A 48 3.71 12.10 -12.33
N SER A 49 2.51 11.52 -12.17
CA SER A 49 2.05 10.36 -12.97
C SER A 49 3.02 9.16 -12.93
N ILE A 50 3.61 8.92 -11.77
CA ILE A 50 4.50 7.79 -11.49
C ILE A 50 3.68 6.70 -10.80
N LEU A 51 3.84 5.44 -11.24
CA LEU A 51 3.25 4.29 -10.57
C LEU A 51 3.99 4.02 -9.25
N TYR A 52 3.26 3.98 -8.14
CA TYR A 52 3.82 3.52 -6.88
C TYR A 52 3.54 2.03 -6.67
N GLU A 53 4.59 1.23 -6.54
CA GLU A 53 4.52 -0.20 -6.25
C GLU A 53 4.90 -0.47 -4.79
N GLY A 54 3.98 -1.05 -4.02
CA GLY A 54 4.20 -1.37 -2.61
C GLY A 54 4.48 -2.86 -2.42
N PHE A 55 5.60 -3.23 -1.80
CA PHE A 55 5.90 -4.62 -1.44
C PHE A 55 6.02 -4.83 0.07
N SER A 56 5.97 -6.11 0.49
CA SER A 56 5.87 -6.54 1.89
C SER A 56 4.65 -5.98 2.64
N LEU A 57 3.55 -5.66 1.94
CA LEU A 57 2.36 -5.05 2.56
C LEU A 57 1.79 -5.86 3.74
N LEU A 58 1.90 -7.19 3.69
CA LEU A 58 1.46 -8.07 4.78
C LEU A 58 2.59 -8.34 5.79
N THR A 59 3.73 -8.86 5.31
CA THR A 59 4.84 -9.31 6.16
C THR A 59 5.58 -8.18 6.89
N ALA A 60 5.51 -6.95 6.40
CA ALA A 60 6.05 -5.78 7.10
C ALA A 60 5.06 -5.14 8.07
N ASN A 61 3.78 -5.54 8.03
CA ASN A 61 2.70 -4.93 8.80
C ASN A 61 1.83 -5.97 9.56
N PRO A 62 2.43 -6.98 10.25
CA PRO A 62 1.65 -8.03 10.92
C PRO A 62 0.69 -7.46 11.97
N PHE A 63 1.09 -6.39 12.66
CA PHE A 63 0.24 -5.70 13.62
C PHE A 63 -1.06 -5.15 13.03
N VAL A 64 -1.08 -4.82 11.73
CA VAL A 64 -2.30 -4.35 11.03
C VAL A 64 -3.27 -5.50 10.83
N LEU A 65 -2.74 -6.70 10.55
CA LEU A 65 -3.56 -7.91 10.34
C LEU A 65 -4.21 -8.39 11.64
N GLU A 66 -3.55 -8.12 12.77
CA GLU A 66 -4.01 -8.49 14.12
C GLU A 66 -4.86 -7.40 14.80
N ALA A 67 -4.88 -6.18 14.24
CA ALA A 67 -5.61 -5.06 14.83
C ALA A 67 -7.12 -5.34 14.90
N SER A 68 -7.70 -5.13 16.08
CA SER A 68 -9.09 -5.49 16.37
C SER A 68 -10.09 -4.88 15.39
N GLU A 69 -9.81 -3.67 14.95
CA GLU A 69 -10.61 -2.89 14.01
C GLU A 69 -10.56 -3.46 12.60
N VAL A 70 -9.39 -3.92 12.16
CA VAL A 70 -9.21 -4.58 10.85
C VAL A 70 -9.84 -5.96 10.85
N VAL A 71 -9.65 -6.73 11.93
CA VAL A 71 -10.27 -8.06 12.10
C VAL A 71 -11.79 -7.95 12.12
N LYS A 72 -12.34 -6.97 12.84
CA LYS A 72 -13.79 -6.71 12.87
C LYS A 72 -14.31 -6.32 11.47
N MET A 73 -13.62 -5.41 10.78
CA MET A 73 -13.98 -5.00 9.41
C MET A 73 -13.95 -6.19 8.44
N ALA A 74 -12.92 -7.03 8.51
CA ALA A 74 -12.80 -8.23 7.70
C ALA A 74 -13.99 -9.18 7.92
N LYS A 75 -14.38 -9.40 9.19
CA LYS A 75 -15.53 -10.22 9.55
C LYS A 75 -16.85 -9.65 9.01
N GLU A 76 -17.08 -8.35 9.16
CA GLU A 76 -18.29 -7.66 8.68
C GLU A 76 -18.43 -7.75 7.16
N LEU A 77 -17.31 -7.71 6.42
CA LEU A 77 -17.28 -7.80 4.96
C LEU A 77 -17.21 -9.25 4.44
N ASN A 78 -17.15 -10.24 5.33
CA ASN A 78 -16.89 -11.65 4.99
C ASN A 78 -15.61 -11.83 4.15
N LYS A 79 -14.53 -11.21 4.62
CA LYS A 79 -13.19 -11.17 4.02
C LYS A 79 -12.11 -11.49 5.06
N THR A 80 -10.87 -11.53 4.61
CA THR A 80 -9.67 -11.69 5.43
C THR A 80 -8.97 -10.35 5.68
N PRO A 81 -8.25 -10.15 6.80
CA PRO A 81 -7.44 -8.94 7.03
C PRO A 81 -6.48 -8.64 5.87
N GLU A 82 -5.91 -9.66 5.24
CA GLU A 82 -5.02 -9.54 4.09
C GLU A 82 -5.74 -8.93 2.88
N GLN A 83 -6.98 -9.37 2.61
CA GLN A 83 -7.82 -8.79 1.57
C GLN A 83 -8.18 -7.32 1.87
N ILE A 84 -8.39 -6.97 3.14
CA ILE A 84 -8.59 -5.57 3.55
C ILE A 84 -7.35 -4.74 3.21
N VAL A 85 -6.15 -5.19 3.59
CA VAL A 85 -4.89 -4.45 3.33
C VAL A 85 -4.64 -4.29 1.82
N PHE A 86 -4.86 -5.34 1.02
CA PHE A 86 -4.68 -5.23 -0.43
C PHE A 86 -5.72 -4.31 -1.08
N SER A 87 -7.00 -4.47 -0.75
CA SER A 87 -8.08 -3.62 -1.25
C SER A 87 -7.85 -2.15 -0.88
N PHE A 88 -7.42 -1.89 0.36
CA PHE A 88 -7.00 -0.57 0.82
C PHE A 88 -5.86 -0.03 -0.04
N SER A 89 -4.76 -0.78 -0.20
CA SER A 89 -3.57 -0.33 -0.93
C SER A 89 -3.90 0.08 -2.37
N ILE A 90 -4.75 -0.69 -3.06
CA ILE A 90 -5.21 -0.41 -4.42
C ILE A 90 -6.01 0.90 -4.45
N GLN A 91 -6.97 1.06 -3.55
CA GLN A 91 -7.88 2.21 -3.52
C GLN A 91 -7.17 3.53 -3.16
N ILE A 92 -6.08 3.49 -2.40
CA ILE A 92 -5.26 4.67 -2.12
C ILE A 92 -4.16 4.92 -3.17
N GLY A 93 -4.20 4.20 -4.29
CA GLY A 93 -3.35 4.44 -5.46
C GLY A 93 -2.02 3.69 -5.46
N MET A 94 -1.87 2.62 -4.67
CA MET A 94 -0.72 1.72 -4.76
C MET A 94 -1.01 0.58 -5.73
N PHE A 95 0.05 0.09 -6.38
CA PHE A 95 0.07 -1.23 -6.99
C PHE A 95 0.71 -2.24 -6.03
N PRO A 96 -0.07 -3.13 -5.39
CA PRO A 96 0.48 -4.10 -4.46
C PRO A 96 1.26 -5.18 -5.20
N LEU A 97 2.51 -5.42 -4.77
CA LEU A 97 3.29 -6.56 -5.22
C LEU A 97 3.10 -7.73 -4.26
N THR A 98 2.54 -8.82 -4.78
CA THR A 98 2.36 -10.06 -4.03
C THR A 98 3.41 -11.08 -4.48
N GLY A 99 4.07 -11.72 -3.52
CA GLY A 99 5.12 -12.73 -3.76
C GLY A 99 4.61 -14.16 -3.65
N THR A 100 3.28 -14.37 -3.69
CA THR A 100 2.70 -15.68 -3.39
C THR A 100 2.88 -16.67 -4.54
N THR A 101 3.33 -17.88 -4.22
CA THR A 101 3.36 -19.03 -5.14
C THR A 101 2.16 -19.97 -4.94
N SER A 102 1.31 -19.68 -3.95
CA SER A 102 0.15 -20.51 -3.61
C SER A 102 -1.07 -20.07 -4.41
N LYS A 103 -1.71 -21.03 -5.10
CA LYS A 103 -2.95 -20.81 -5.87
C LYS A 103 -4.07 -20.24 -5.00
N LYS A 104 -4.19 -20.69 -3.75
CA LYS A 104 -5.19 -20.19 -2.79
C LYS A 104 -5.01 -18.70 -2.52
N HIS A 105 -3.78 -18.28 -2.23
CA HIS A 105 -3.46 -16.89 -1.96
C HIS A 105 -3.63 -16.03 -3.21
N LEU A 106 -3.26 -16.52 -4.39
CA LEU A 106 -3.51 -15.81 -5.65
C LEU A 106 -5.01 -15.53 -5.85
N THR A 107 -5.89 -16.51 -5.58
CA THR A 107 -7.34 -16.29 -5.64
C THR A 107 -7.79 -15.24 -4.63
N GLN A 108 -7.29 -15.27 -3.41
CA GLN A 108 -7.63 -14.28 -2.37
C GLN A 108 -7.16 -12.87 -2.75
N ASP A 109 -5.95 -12.73 -3.31
CA ASP A 109 -5.40 -11.47 -3.80
C ASP A 109 -6.27 -10.89 -4.92
N LEU A 110 -6.71 -11.73 -5.86
CA LEU A 110 -7.60 -11.33 -6.96
C LEU A 110 -8.98 -10.89 -6.46
N GLU A 111 -9.52 -11.54 -5.43
CA GLU A 111 -10.78 -11.12 -4.82
C GLU A 111 -10.68 -9.75 -4.15
N ALA A 112 -9.50 -9.38 -3.62
CA ALA A 112 -9.29 -8.07 -3.00
C ALA A 112 -9.42 -6.92 -4.00
N ILE A 113 -9.14 -7.15 -5.29
CA ILE A 113 -9.28 -6.15 -6.37
C ILE A 113 -10.71 -5.65 -6.49
N ASN A 114 -11.70 -6.53 -6.27
CA ASN A 114 -13.12 -6.21 -6.43
C ASN A 114 -13.76 -5.69 -5.14
N LEU A 115 -13.06 -5.77 -4.01
CA LEU A 115 -13.56 -5.26 -2.73
C LEU A 115 -13.48 -3.72 -2.73
N LYS A 116 -14.61 -3.07 -2.46
CA LYS A 116 -14.69 -1.62 -2.26
C LYS A 116 -14.81 -1.33 -0.77
N LEU A 117 -13.92 -0.47 -0.27
CA LEU A 117 -13.96 -0.01 1.12
C LEU A 117 -14.60 1.38 1.16
N SER A 118 -15.37 1.66 2.20
CA SER A 118 -15.89 3.01 2.43
C SER A 118 -14.75 3.98 2.77
N GLN A 119 -15.00 5.29 2.63
CA GLN A 119 -13.98 6.30 2.99
C GLN A 119 -13.56 6.19 4.45
N GLU A 120 -14.48 5.83 5.34
CA GLU A 120 -14.21 5.60 6.77
C GLU A 120 -13.29 4.40 6.97
N GLN A 121 -13.55 3.28 6.28
CA GLN A 121 -12.72 2.08 6.31
C GLN A 121 -11.31 2.36 5.75
N LEU A 122 -11.21 3.10 4.65
CA LEU A 122 -9.93 3.53 4.09
C LEU A 122 -9.14 4.39 5.09
N ASN A 123 -9.78 5.37 5.71
CA ASN A 123 -9.15 6.25 6.70
C ASN A 123 -8.68 5.47 7.92
N LEU A 124 -9.46 4.47 8.36
CA LEU A 124 -9.09 3.61 9.47
C LEU A 124 -7.77 2.90 9.20
N VAL A 125 -7.62 2.27 8.03
CA VAL A 125 -6.38 1.55 7.67
C VAL A 125 -5.21 2.52 7.43
N GLU A 126 -5.44 3.68 6.81
CA GLU A 126 -4.41 4.71 6.56
C GLU A 126 -3.78 5.22 7.88
N TYR A 127 -4.60 5.39 8.92
CA TYR A 127 -4.18 6.00 10.19
C TYR A 127 -4.06 5.01 11.34
N ILE A 128 -4.13 3.71 11.08
CA ILE A 128 -4.07 2.66 12.11
C ILE A 128 -2.83 2.73 13.00
N TYR A 129 -1.71 3.28 12.49
CA TYR A 129 -0.51 3.46 13.29
C TYR A 129 -0.65 4.47 14.44
N LYS A 130 -1.68 5.32 14.41
CA LYS A 130 -1.96 6.31 15.47
C LYS A 130 -2.64 5.67 16.67
N THR A 131 -3.41 4.60 16.49
CA THR A 131 -4.08 3.89 17.59
C THR A 131 -3.12 3.04 18.42
N LEU A 132 -1.91 2.78 17.91
CA LEU A 132 -0.83 2.09 18.65
C LEU A 132 -0.04 2.99 19.61
N LYS A 133 -0.23 4.32 19.56
CA LYS A 133 0.52 5.28 20.39
C LYS A 133 -0.27 5.77 21.61
N SER A 134 -1.46 5.23 21.84
CA SER A 134 -2.30 5.43 23.03
C SER A 134 -2.24 4.20 23.91
#